data_AF-S4TYX4-F1
#
_entry.id   AF-S4TYX4-F1
#
_cell.length_a   1.000
_cell.length_b   1.000
_cell.length_c   1.000
_cell.angle_alpha   90.00
_cell.angle_beta   90.00
_cell.angle_gamma   90.00
#
_symmetry.space_group_name_H-M   'P 1'
#
loop_
_entity.id
_entity.type
_entity.pdbx_description
1 polymer ?
#
loop_
_entity_poly.entity_id
_entity_poly.type
_entity_poly.pdbx_seq_one_letter_code
_entity_poly.pdbx_strand_id
1 'polypeptide(L)'
;MRTSILASRGTLKSSALRGPRSTSVSSASCESVKVLANAASASRAYSQQTVLESSKNDFVLVFPGQGSQAVGRAQPWINSFESIVQPVFDEVDEALQARVCNDLLLKGPQSDLDMTENAQPAILALSIAVSRVVEHERGISASSPHCKMAMGHSLGEFTAMVATGALELTDAVKIVRARGRAMQAASDNFLKTASEKPGFAMLALMPIGFDDAAAACKLALEEFESDGQVCQVANANSPKQVVISGTSQAVERAASIAKEKFRARRATPLRVSAPFHCELMAAARPALSEALNSAKSWRHPDVPIISNVTAKPVLSVDDLRELALEQLTSTVRWDSCVHTALQGASHASFIEMGGKVLSPLISSIGGKEVRTFAINDVIDIPTAEDFSDIM
;
A
#
# COMPACT_ATOMS: atom_id res chain seq x y z
N MET A 1 -12.15 65.83 -1.85
CA MET A 1 -11.75 66.73 -0.73
C MET A 1 -11.40 65.84 0.45
N ARG A 2 -10.11 65.71 0.82
CA ARG A 2 -9.51 66.26 2.07
C ARG A 2 -10.44 66.05 3.29
N THR A 3 -10.04 65.44 4.42
CA THR A 3 -8.87 65.77 5.25
C THR A 3 -8.71 64.78 6.44
N SER A 4 -7.45 64.54 6.86
CA SER A 4 -6.87 64.38 8.24
C SER A 4 -7.52 63.44 9.28
N ILE A 5 -6.84 62.38 9.77
CA ILE A 5 -5.75 62.35 10.80
C ILE A 5 -6.09 63.08 12.11
N LEU A 6 -6.21 62.33 13.21
CA LEU A 6 -5.70 62.74 14.52
C LEU A 6 -5.29 61.52 15.36
N ALA A 7 -4.04 61.54 15.79
CA ALA A 7 -3.45 60.62 16.76
C ALA A 7 -3.69 61.13 18.19
N SER A 8 -3.78 60.24 19.17
CA SER A 8 -3.34 60.57 20.53
C SER A 8 -2.73 59.35 21.22
N ARG A 9 -1.53 59.58 21.78
CA ARG A 9 -0.79 58.67 22.66
C ARG A 9 -1.34 58.82 24.08
N GLY A 10 -1.42 57.71 24.82
CA GLY A 10 -1.72 57.69 26.24
C GLY A 10 -1.02 56.52 26.93
N THR A 11 -0.24 56.85 27.94
CA THR A 11 0.87 56.10 28.54
C THR A 11 0.47 55.00 29.54
N LEU A 12 1.35 54.01 29.65
CA LEU A 12 1.53 52.99 30.69
C LEU A 12 1.05 53.36 32.12
N LYS A 13 0.35 52.41 32.76
CA LYS A 13 0.40 52.18 34.22
C LYS A 13 0.49 50.68 34.52
N SER A 14 1.48 50.34 35.33
CA SER A 14 1.73 49.03 35.91
C SER A 14 0.79 48.76 37.10
N SER A 15 0.36 47.52 37.28
CA SER A 15 0.06 46.98 38.62
C SER A 15 -0.04 45.45 38.63
N ALA A 16 0.88 44.86 39.39
CA ALA A 16 0.70 43.74 40.32
C ALA A 16 0.21 42.37 39.80
N LEU A 17 1.21 41.48 39.74
CA LEU A 17 1.17 40.03 39.92
C LEU A 17 0.13 39.55 40.95
N ARG A 18 -0.72 38.60 40.54
CA ARG A 18 -1.33 37.60 41.42
C ARG A 18 -1.18 36.23 40.74
N GLY A 19 -0.44 35.34 41.38
CA GLY A 19 -0.22 33.97 40.90
C GLY A 19 -1.48 33.11 40.98
N PRO A 20 -1.63 32.07 40.14
CA PRO A 20 -2.70 31.12 40.28
C PRO A 20 -2.38 30.08 41.35
N ARG A 21 -3.37 29.85 42.21
CA ARG A 21 -3.45 28.78 43.20
C ARG A 21 -3.35 27.41 42.53
N SER A 22 -2.62 26.51 43.19
CA SER A 22 -2.50 25.10 42.87
C SER A 22 -3.86 24.38 42.97
N THR A 23 -4.34 23.85 41.85
CA THR A 23 -5.37 22.80 41.81
C THR A 23 -4.73 21.51 41.32
N SER A 24 -4.87 20.47 42.12
CA SER A 24 -4.40 19.09 41.92
C SER A 24 -4.87 18.52 40.57
N VAL A 25 -3.91 18.13 39.72
CA VAL A 25 -4.18 17.35 38.50
C VAL A 25 -4.00 15.88 38.83
N SER A 26 -5.07 15.12 38.60
CA SER A 26 -5.18 13.67 38.74
C SER A 26 -4.24 12.92 37.79
N SER A 27 -3.74 11.79 38.27
CA SER A 27 -2.70 10.91 37.73
C SER A 27 -3.06 10.11 36.47
N ALA A 28 -3.64 10.72 35.44
CA ALA A 28 -4.03 10.02 34.21
C ALA A 28 -3.36 10.54 32.92
N SER A 29 -2.27 11.32 33.01
CA SER A 29 -1.65 11.96 31.84
C SER A 29 -0.17 11.59 31.60
N CYS A 30 0.40 10.63 32.34
CA CYS A 30 1.82 10.28 32.19
C CYS A 30 2.06 9.13 31.18
N GLU A 31 1.11 8.20 31.00
CA GLU A 31 1.24 7.10 30.04
C GLU A 31 0.98 7.55 28.60
N SER A 32 -0.06 8.34 28.34
CA SER A 32 -0.37 8.83 26.98
C SER A 32 0.71 9.76 26.42
N VAL A 33 1.38 10.53 27.29
CA VAL A 33 2.49 11.41 26.90
C VAL A 33 3.77 10.61 26.63
N LYS A 34 3.99 9.47 27.31
CA LYS A 34 5.12 8.56 27.03
C LYS A 34 4.96 7.83 25.71
N VAL A 35 3.74 7.40 25.36
CA VAL A 35 3.46 6.74 24.07
C VAL A 35 3.66 7.72 22.90
N LEU A 36 3.16 8.96 23.02
CA LEU A 36 3.35 9.98 21.99
C LEU A 36 4.81 10.46 21.88
N ALA A 37 5.54 10.54 23.00
CA ALA A 37 6.96 10.84 22.99
C ALA A 37 7.78 9.73 22.31
N ASN A 38 7.41 8.45 22.52
CA ASN A 38 8.04 7.30 21.87
C ASN A 38 7.75 7.24 20.36
N ALA A 39 6.53 7.55 19.93
CA ALA A 39 6.17 7.58 18.51
C ALA A 39 6.85 8.75 17.76
N ALA A 40 6.91 9.94 18.37
CA ALA A 40 7.62 11.09 17.82
C ALA A 40 9.15 10.90 17.83
N SER A 41 9.70 10.24 18.85
CA SER A 41 11.12 9.87 18.87
C SER A 41 11.44 8.74 17.88
N ALA A 42 10.54 7.79 17.64
CA ALA A 42 10.72 6.74 16.63
C ALA A 42 10.68 7.34 15.21
N SER A 43 9.76 8.27 14.93
CA SER A 43 9.70 9.01 13.66
C SER A 43 10.95 9.86 13.42
N ARG A 44 11.47 10.56 14.45
CA ARG A 44 12.74 11.30 14.37
C ARG A 44 13.97 10.39 14.31
N ALA A 45 13.99 9.27 15.04
CA ALA A 45 15.09 8.32 15.03
C ALA A 45 15.19 7.60 13.67
N TYR A 46 14.08 7.31 13.00
CA TYR A 46 14.12 6.74 11.66
C TYR A 46 14.64 7.73 10.60
N SER A 47 14.48 9.05 10.83
CA SER A 47 15.04 10.08 9.95
C SER A 47 16.56 10.28 10.11
N GLN A 48 17.16 9.77 11.19
CA GLN A 48 18.60 9.73 11.41
C GLN A 48 19.10 8.29 11.33
N GLN A 49 19.49 7.89 10.11
CA GLN A 49 20.38 6.77 9.78
C GLN A 49 21.02 6.07 11.00
N THR A 50 20.25 5.20 11.64
CA THR A 50 20.78 4.15 12.50
C THR A 50 20.33 2.89 11.78
N VAL A 51 21.25 2.29 11.03
CA VAL A 51 21.06 0.93 10.54
C VAL A 51 20.74 0.13 11.80
N LEU A 52 19.49 -0.31 11.94
CA LEU A 52 19.14 -1.25 13.01
C LEU A 52 20.13 -2.41 12.84
N GLU A 53 20.85 -2.79 13.90
CA GLU A 53 21.68 -3.99 13.86
C GLU A 53 20.78 -5.15 13.44
N SER A 54 20.85 -5.54 12.17
CA SER A 54 19.96 -6.56 11.61
C SER A 54 20.62 -7.91 11.79
N SER A 55 19.92 -8.83 12.44
CA SER A 55 20.36 -10.21 12.53
C SER A 55 19.94 -10.99 11.29
N LYS A 56 20.55 -12.16 11.05
CA LYS A 56 20.00 -13.13 10.09
C LYS A 56 18.57 -13.53 10.46
N ASN A 57 18.22 -13.37 11.73
CA ASN A 57 16.93 -13.75 12.24
C ASN A 57 15.82 -12.76 11.93
N ASP A 58 16.15 -11.59 11.39
CA ASP A 58 15.17 -10.56 11.11
C ASP A 58 14.42 -10.81 9.82
N PHE A 59 13.19 -10.31 9.74
CA PHE A 59 12.36 -10.45 8.55
C PHE A 59 11.48 -9.22 8.28
N VAL A 60 11.05 -9.13 7.02
CA VAL A 60 10.10 -8.15 6.51
C VAL A 60 8.87 -8.91 6.00
N LEU A 61 7.69 -8.54 6.50
CA LEU A 61 6.43 -9.09 6.00
C LEU A 61 6.02 -8.40 4.70
N VAL A 62 5.67 -9.20 3.70
CA VAL A 62 5.38 -8.75 2.35
C VAL A 62 4.00 -9.21 1.91
N PHE A 63 3.21 -8.29 1.35
CA PHE A 63 1.83 -8.58 0.96
C PHE A 63 1.56 -8.29 -0.52
N PRO A 64 1.00 -9.25 -1.27
CA PRO A 64 0.75 -9.10 -2.70
C PRO A 64 -0.37 -8.09 -3.00
N GLY A 65 -0.31 -7.52 -4.20
CA GLY A 65 -1.36 -6.68 -4.76
C GLY A 65 -2.37 -7.44 -5.62
N GLN A 66 -3.22 -6.68 -6.32
CA GLN A 66 -4.19 -7.20 -7.28
C GLN A 66 -3.51 -7.97 -8.42
N GLY A 67 -4.19 -9.02 -8.91
CA GLY A 67 -3.64 -10.01 -9.84
C GLY A 67 -3.23 -11.32 -9.17
N SER A 68 -3.28 -11.37 -7.83
CA SER A 68 -3.00 -12.58 -7.04
C SER A 68 -4.27 -13.38 -6.71
N GLN A 69 -5.46 -12.84 -6.92
CA GLN A 69 -6.71 -13.57 -6.68
C GLN A 69 -6.87 -14.75 -7.65
N ALA A 70 -7.32 -15.90 -7.15
CA ALA A 70 -7.71 -17.04 -7.97
C ALA A 70 -8.77 -17.86 -7.23
N VAL A 71 -9.81 -18.27 -7.96
CA VAL A 71 -10.88 -19.13 -7.43
C VAL A 71 -10.29 -20.45 -6.93
N GLY A 72 -10.73 -20.90 -5.75
CA GLY A 72 -10.30 -22.14 -5.12
C GLY A 72 -8.95 -22.07 -4.43
N ARG A 73 -8.21 -20.95 -4.53
CA ARG A 73 -6.88 -20.80 -3.93
C ARG A 73 -6.90 -20.85 -2.40
N ALA A 74 -8.03 -20.52 -1.78
CA ALA A 74 -8.20 -20.62 -0.33
C ALA A 74 -8.59 -22.04 0.16
N GLN A 75 -8.92 -22.98 -0.75
CA GLN A 75 -9.42 -24.29 -0.36
C GLN A 75 -8.42 -25.13 0.45
N PRO A 76 -7.12 -25.20 0.09
CA PRO A 76 -6.14 -25.92 0.91
C PRO A 76 -6.04 -25.36 2.33
N TRP A 77 -6.11 -24.04 2.46
CA TRP A 77 -6.05 -23.35 3.75
C TRP A 77 -7.25 -23.68 4.64
N ILE A 78 -8.47 -23.67 4.08
CA ILE A 78 -9.67 -24.11 4.81
C ILE A 78 -9.55 -25.57 5.21
N ASN A 79 -9.15 -26.45 4.30
CA ASN A 79 -9.08 -27.89 4.56
C ASN A 79 -8.09 -28.25 5.67
N SER A 80 -6.98 -27.50 5.80
CA SER A 80 -5.93 -27.76 6.79
C SER A 80 -6.08 -26.96 8.08
N PHE A 81 -6.65 -25.76 8.02
CA PHE A 81 -6.66 -24.78 9.12
C PHE A 81 -8.03 -24.09 9.29
N GLU A 82 -9.12 -24.84 9.13
CA GLU A 82 -10.50 -24.32 9.18
C GLU A 82 -10.76 -23.42 10.41
N SER A 83 -10.31 -23.84 11.59
CA SER A 83 -10.50 -23.11 12.86
C SER A 83 -9.84 -21.72 12.88
N ILE A 84 -8.86 -21.46 12.02
CA ILE A 84 -8.14 -20.18 11.89
C ILE A 84 -8.67 -19.39 10.69
N VAL A 85 -8.90 -20.06 9.56
CA VAL A 85 -9.25 -19.43 8.28
C VAL A 85 -10.73 -19.05 8.21
N GLN A 86 -11.62 -19.92 8.68
CA GLN A 86 -13.07 -19.71 8.60
C GLN A 86 -13.51 -18.42 9.34
N PRO A 87 -13.04 -18.13 10.57
CA PRO A 87 -13.38 -16.88 11.25
C PRO A 87 -12.94 -15.61 10.51
N VAL A 88 -11.79 -15.66 9.80
CA VAL A 88 -11.32 -14.53 8.96
C VAL A 88 -12.34 -14.27 7.84
N PHE A 89 -12.78 -15.34 7.19
CA PHE A 89 -13.66 -15.27 6.03
C PHE A 89 -15.06 -14.82 6.43
N ASP A 90 -15.55 -15.30 7.57
CA ASP A 90 -16.82 -14.87 8.14
C ASP A 90 -16.78 -13.40 8.55
N GLU A 91 -15.71 -12.93 9.20
CA GLU A 91 -15.51 -11.52 9.54
C GLU A 91 -15.58 -10.62 8.29
N VAL A 92 -14.89 -11.02 7.21
CA VAL A 92 -14.88 -10.26 5.94
C VAL A 92 -16.26 -10.25 5.30
N ASP A 93 -16.93 -11.41 5.20
CA ASP A 93 -18.22 -11.52 4.54
C ASP A 93 -19.32 -10.78 5.31
N GLU A 94 -19.30 -10.84 6.63
CA GLU A 94 -20.20 -10.07 7.51
C GLU A 94 -19.96 -8.56 7.34
N ALA A 95 -18.71 -8.12 7.40
CA ALA A 95 -18.34 -6.72 7.25
C ALA A 95 -18.77 -6.13 5.89
N LEU A 96 -18.77 -6.94 4.84
CA LEU A 96 -19.15 -6.56 3.48
C LEU A 96 -20.63 -6.82 3.16
N GLN A 97 -21.34 -7.55 4.03
CA GLN A 97 -22.68 -8.08 3.77
C GLN A 97 -22.77 -8.81 2.42
N ALA A 98 -21.72 -9.56 2.08
CA ALA A 98 -21.56 -10.25 0.80
C ALA A 98 -20.66 -11.47 0.96
N ARG A 99 -20.92 -12.55 0.21
CA ARG A 99 -20.18 -13.82 0.34
C ARG A 99 -18.93 -13.87 -0.56
N VAL A 100 -18.00 -12.95 -0.33
CA VAL A 100 -16.77 -12.84 -1.14
C VAL A 100 -15.78 -13.94 -0.79
N CYS A 101 -15.57 -14.20 0.47
CA CYS A 101 -14.63 -15.20 0.94
C CYS A 101 -15.26 -16.59 0.91
N ASN A 102 -16.46 -16.76 1.46
CA ASN A 102 -17.07 -18.07 1.62
C ASN A 102 -17.76 -18.64 0.37
N ASP A 103 -17.97 -17.85 -0.68
CA ASP A 103 -18.46 -18.35 -1.97
C ASP A 103 -17.54 -17.94 -3.13
N LEU A 104 -17.38 -16.64 -3.38
CA LEU A 104 -16.72 -16.16 -4.60
C LEU A 104 -15.26 -16.60 -4.70
N LEU A 105 -14.47 -16.43 -3.64
CA LEU A 105 -13.06 -16.83 -3.58
C LEU A 105 -12.86 -18.35 -3.65
N LEU A 106 -13.83 -19.15 -3.19
CA LEU A 106 -13.73 -20.61 -3.17
C LEU A 106 -14.19 -21.25 -4.48
N LYS A 107 -15.32 -20.81 -5.02
CA LYS A 107 -16.02 -21.52 -6.10
C LYS A 107 -16.77 -20.61 -7.09
N GLY A 108 -16.69 -19.29 -6.92
CA GLY A 108 -17.36 -18.36 -7.83
C GLY A 108 -16.72 -18.31 -9.21
N PRO A 109 -17.34 -17.60 -10.18
CA PRO A 109 -16.72 -17.40 -11.48
C PRO A 109 -15.52 -16.45 -11.36
N GLN A 110 -14.40 -16.80 -12.02
CA GLN A 110 -13.18 -16.00 -11.98
C GLN A 110 -13.40 -14.57 -12.47
N SER A 111 -14.30 -14.36 -13.43
CA SER A 111 -14.67 -13.02 -13.92
C SER A 111 -15.18 -12.10 -12.82
N ASP A 112 -15.99 -12.64 -11.91
CA ASP A 112 -16.58 -11.85 -10.83
C ASP A 112 -15.54 -11.59 -9.74
N LEU A 113 -14.66 -12.56 -9.47
CA LEU A 113 -13.54 -12.40 -8.54
C LEU A 113 -12.52 -11.38 -9.06
N ASP A 114 -12.31 -11.31 -10.38
CA ASP A 114 -11.41 -10.35 -11.04
C ASP A 114 -11.95 -8.91 -11.03
N MET A 115 -13.24 -8.70 -10.74
CA MET A 115 -13.76 -7.36 -10.52
C MET A 115 -13.04 -6.73 -9.33
N THR A 116 -12.45 -5.56 -9.54
CA THR A 116 -11.59 -4.87 -8.56
C THR A 116 -12.23 -4.74 -7.18
N GLU A 117 -13.54 -4.50 -7.11
CA GLU A 117 -14.26 -4.42 -5.83
C GLU A 117 -14.29 -5.74 -5.05
N ASN A 118 -14.20 -6.90 -5.72
CA ASN A 118 -14.17 -8.23 -5.12
C ASN A 118 -12.73 -8.72 -4.92
N ALA A 119 -11.86 -8.51 -5.91
CA ALA A 119 -10.46 -8.92 -5.87
C ALA A 119 -9.73 -8.34 -4.65
N GLN A 120 -9.93 -7.05 -4.39
CA GLN A 120 -9.24 -6.35 -3.31
C GLN A 120 -9.53 -6.93 -1.91
N PRO A 121 -10.80 -7.03 -1.46
CA PRO A 121 -11.09 -7.66 -0.17
C PRO A 121 -10.73 -9.15 -0.15
N ALA A 122 -10.86 -9.89 -1.25
CA ALA A 122 -10.51 -11.31 -1.30
C ALA A 122 -9.00 -11.56 -1.09
N ILE A 123 -8.14 -10.77 -1.74
CA ILE A 123 -6.68 -10.86 -1.57
C ILE A 123 -6.28 -10.50 -0.14
N LEU A 124 -6.86 -9.41 0.40
CA LEU A 124 -6.60 -8.99 1.77
C LEU A 124 -6.99 -10.11 2.74
N ALA A 125 -8.20 -10.64 2.62
CA ALA A 125 -8.71 -11.71 3.48
C ALA A 125 -7.83 -12.96 3.45
N LEU A 126 -7.46 -13.44 2.25
CA LEU A 126 -6.58 -14.61 2.11
C LEU A 126 -5.20 -14.34 2.72
N SER A 127 -4.61 -13.18 2.47
CA SER A 127 -3.28 -12.84 3.00
C SER A 127 -3.28 -12.74 4.54
N ILE A 128 -4.36 -12.21 5.13
CA ILE A 128 -4.53 -12.17 6.59
C ILE A 128 -4.80 -13.57 7.16
N ALA A 129 -5.60 -14.41 6.49
CA ALA A 129 -5.78 -15.80 6.90
C ALA A 129 -4.46 -16.56 6.91
N VAL A 130 -3.65 -16.44 5.85
CA VAL A 130 -2.30 -17.03 5.79
C VAL A 130 -1.42 -16.47 6.91
N SER A 131 -1.45 -15.17 7.16
CA SER A 131 -0.65 -14.56 8.23
C SER A 131 -1.03 -15.11 9.61
N ARG A 132 -2.32 -15.26 9.90
CA ARG A 132 -2.81 -15.85 11.17
C ARG A 132 -2.44 -17.33 11.31
N VAL A 133 -2.46 -18.10 10.22
CA VAL A 133 -1.99 -19.49 10.22
C VAL A 133 -0.49 -19.55 10.50
N VAL A 134 0.31 -18.73 9.82
CA VAL A 134 1.77 -18.71 10.00
C VAL A 134 2.15 -18.22 11.40
N GLU A 135 1.42 -17.24 11.95
CA GLU A 135 1.57 -16.82 13.34
C GLU A 135 1.27 -17.96 14.32
N HIS A 136 0.15 -18.68 14.13
CA HIS A 136 -0.20 -19.82 14.98
C HIS A 136 0.84 -20.95 14.92
N GLU A 137 1.25 -21.30 13.70
CA GLU A 137 2.13 -22.43 13.46
C GLU A 137 3.58 -22.15 13.83
N ARG A 138 4.03 -20.90 13.72
CA ARG A 138 5.45 -20.56 13.76
C ARG A 138 5.81 -19.31 14.56
N GLY A 139 4.83 -18.57 15.08
CA GLY A 139 5.08 -17.33 15.83
C GLY A 139 5.68 -16.21 14.99
N ILE A 140 5.53 -16.25 13.66
CA ILE A 140 5.90 -15.16 12.76
C ILE A 140 4.68 -14.25 12.60
N SER A 141 4.77 -13.05 13.16
CA SER A 141 3.82 -11.96 12.92
C SER A 141 4.53 -10.60 13.00
N ALA A 142 3.79 -9.52 12.80
CA ALA A 142 4.34 -8.18 12.92
C ALA A 142 4.79 -7.84 14.36
N SER A 143 4.20 -8.52 15.35
CA SER A 143 4.53 -8.34 16.77
C SER A 143 5.81 -9.08 17.19
N SER A 144 6.31 -9.99 16.34
CA SER A 144 7.55 -10.73 16.63
C SER A 144 8.74 -9.78 16.74
N PRO A 145 9.67 -9.98 17.69
CA PRO A 145 10.82 -9.08 17.89
C PRO A 145 11.77 -8.99 16.68
N HIS A 146 11.68 -9.99 15.80
CA HIS A 146 12.46 -10.12 14.58
C HIS A 146 11.78 -9.51 13.35
N CYS A 147 10.48 -9.19 13.42
CA CYS A 147 9.85 -8.42 12.37
C CYS A 147 10.35 -6.98 12.46
N LYS A 148 10.94 -6.46 11.37
CA LYS A 148 11.46 -5.07 11.36
C LYS A 148 10.53 -4.11 10.66
N MET A 149 9.85 -4.57 9.62
CA MET A 149 9.01 -3.76 8.74
C MET A 149 7.93 -4.63 8.10
N ALA A 150 6.86 -3.99 7.65
CA ALA A 150 5.90 -4.58 6.72
C ALA A 150 5.81 -3.73 5.45
N MET A 151 5.51 -4.37 4.32
CA MET A 151 5.27 -3.69 3.05
C MET A 151 4.32 -4.49 2.19
N GLY A 152 3.61 -3.82 1.30
CA GLY A 152 2.81 -4.52 0.31
C GLY A 152 2.66 -3.72 -0.96
N HIS A 153 2.34 -4.42 -2.06
CA HIS A 153 2.26 -3.80 -3.38
C HIS A 153 0.84 -3.30 -3.64
N SER A 154 0.68 -1.99 -3.81
CA SER A 154 -0.60 -1.30 -4.01
C SER A 154 -1.61 -1.66 -2.92
N LEU A 155 -2.61 -2.48 -3.25
CA LEU A 155 -3.56 -3.07 -2.29
C LEU A 155 -2.87 -3.71 -1.08
N GLY A 156 -1.72 -4.37 -1.29
CA GLY A 156 -1.00 -5.04 -0.22
C GLY A 156 -0.58 -4.11 0.91
N GLU A 157 -0.48 -2.79 0.67
CA GLU A 157 -0.22 -1.80 1.73
C GLU A 157 -1.36 -1.79 2.78
N PHE A 158 -2.61 -1.98 2.37
CA PHE A 158 -3.76 -2.12 3.29
C PHE A 158 -3.69 -3.45 4.06
N THR A 159 -3.25 -4.53 3.42
CA THR A 159 -2.98 -5.80 4.11
C THR A 159 -1.88 -5.64 5.15
N ALA A 160 -0.81 -4.90 4.83
CA ALA A 160 0.25 -4.56 5.79
C ALA A 160 -0.29 -3.74 6.97
N MET A 161 -1.22 -2.80 6.74
CA MET A 161 -1.89 -2.06 7.83
C MET A 161 -2.67 -2.99 8.76
N VAL A 162 -3.34 -4.03 8.24
CA VAL A 162 -4.03 -5.01 9.10
C VAL A 162 -3.06 -5.93 9.83
N ALA A 163 -2.06 -6.46 9.12
CA ALA A 163 -1.09 -7.40 9.69
C ALA A 163 -0.22 -6.78 10.80
N THR A 164 -0.03 -5.46 10.76
CA THR A 164 0.71 -4.70 11.78
C THR A 164 -0.18 -4.08 12.86
N GLY A 165 -1.49 -4.33 12.82
CA GLY A 165 -2.46 -3.83 13.79
C GLY A 165 -2.88 -2.37 13.63
N ALA A 166 -2.42 -1.66 12.58
CA ALA A 166 -2.82 -0.28 12.30
C ALA A 166 -4.29 -0.13 11.89
N LEU A 167 -4.89 -1.18 11.33
CA LEU A 167 -6.31 -1.26 11.02
C LEU A 167 -6.87 -2.61 11.47
N GLU A 168 -8.13 -2.65 11.90
CA GLU A 168 -8.85 -3.92 12.03
C GLU A 168 -9.32 -4.42 10.66
N LEU A 169 -9.37 -5.74 10.52
CA LEU A 169 -9.74 -6.40 9.27
C LEU A 169 -11.12 -5.93 8.78
N THR A 170 -12.10 -5.86 9.67
CA THR A 170 -13.46 -5.35 9.39
C THR A 170 -13.49 -3.96 8.75
N ASP A 171 -12.67 -3.01 9.23
CA ASP A 171 -12.61 -1.67 8.64
C ASP A 171 -11.81 -1.67 7.33
N ALA A 172 -10.70 -2.40 7.29
CA ALA A 172 -9.85 -2.48 6.11
C ALA A 172 -10.58 -3.07 4.90
N VAL A 173 -11.40 -4.12 5.07
CA VAL A 173 -12.16 -4.73 3.96
C VAL A 173 -13.20 -3.76 3.39
N LYS A 174 -13.84 -2.95 4.25
CA LYS A 174 -14.78 -1.90 3.82
C LYS A 174 -14.04 -0.80 3.05
N ILE A 175 -12.87 -0.38 3.52
CA ILE A 175 -12.02 0.60 2.85
C ILE A 175 -11.61 0.10 1.46
N VAL A 176 -11.06 -1.11 1.35
CA VAL A 176 -10.58 -1.62 0.05
C VAL A 176 -11.72 -1.97 -0.91
N ARG A 177 -12.90 -2.36 -0.38
CA ARG A 177 -14.13 -2.47 -1.18
C ARG A 177 -14.52 -1.11 -1.76
N ALA A 178 -14.56 -0.07 -0.93
CA ALA A 178 -14.88 1.29 -1.35
C ALA A 178 -13.85 1.81 -2.38
N ARG A 179 -12.56 1.56 -2.14
CA ARG A 179 -11.45 1.83 -3.08
C ARG A 179 -11.71 1.19 -4.44
N GLY A 180 -11.98 -0.12 -4.47
CA GLY A 180 -12.21 -0.84 -5.71
C GLY A 180 -13.43 -0.34 -6.50
N ARG A 181 -14.54 -0.07 -5.81
CA ARG A 181 -15.74 0.53 -6.44
C ARG A 181 -15.47 1.92 -6.98
N ALA A 182 -14.79 2.76 -6.21
CA ALA A 182 -14.50 4.14 -6.58
C ALA A 182 -13.56 4.21 -7.80
N MET A 183 -12.54 3.36 -7.86
CA MET A 183 -11.64 3.27 -9.02
C MET A 183 -12.37 2.80 -10.28
N GLN A 184 -13.28 1.82 -10.16
CA GLN A 184 -14.11 1.39 -11.29
C GLN A 184 -15.03 2.52 -11.76
N ALA A 185 -15.71 3.20 -10.84
CA ALA A 185 -16.57 4.32 -11.17
C ALA A 185 -15.81 5.48 -11.83
N ALA A 186 -14.58 5.77 -11.39
CA ALA A 186 -13.72 6.77 -12.02
C ALA A 186 -13.41 6.40 -13.48
N SER A 187 -13.06 5.13 -13.73
CA SER A 187 -12.84 4.59 -15.07
C SER A 187 -14.08 4.68 -15.96
N ASP A 188 -15.24 4.23 -15.45
CA ASP A 188 -16.51 4.23 -16.19
C ASP A 188 -16.95 5.66 -16.53
N ASN A 189 -16.74 6.60 -15.61
CA ASN A 189 -17.05 8.01 -15.83
C ASN A 189 -16.15 8.58 -16.93
N PHE A 190 -14.84 8.33 -16.88
CA PHE A 190 -13.91 8.73 -17.93
C PHE A 190 -14.33 8.19 -19.30
N LEU A 191 -14.68 6.90 -19.38
CA LEU A 191 -15.13 6.27 -20.63
C LEU A 191 -16.43 6.89 -21.18
N LYS A 192 -17.32 7.39 -20.32
CA LYS A 192 -18.58 8.05 -20.73
C LYS A 192 -18.38 9.48 -21.21
N THR A 193 -17.40 10.20 -20.67
CA THR A 193 -17.22 11.63 -20.93
C THR A 193 -16.22 11.93 -22.04
N ALA A 194 -15.36 10.99 -22.42
CA ALA A 194 -14.37 11.22 -23.45
C ALA A 194 -15.01 11.30 -24.86
N SER A 195 -14.63 12.33 -25.60
CA SER A 195 -15.29 12.77 -26.83
C SER A 195 -14.97 11.91 -28.06
N GLU A 196 -13.87 11.15 -28.09
CA GLU A 196 -13.51 10.28 -29.23
C GLU A 196 -12.71 9.04 -28.76
N LYS A 197 -13.10 7.84 -29.25
CA LYS A 197 -12.56 6.51 -28.89
C LYS A 197 -12.02 6.40 -27.44
N PRO A 198 -12.89 6.49 -26.41
CA PRO A 198 -12.49 6.40 -25.02
C PRO A 198 -11.85 5.05 -24.75
N GLY A 199 -10.57 5.08 -24.41
CA GLY A 199 -9.85 3.91 -23.96
C GLY A 199 -8.88 4.31 -22.89
N PHE A 200 -8.64 3.39 -21.98
CA PHE A 200 -7.50 3.44 -21.09
C PHE A 200 -6.61 2.23 -21.33
N ALA A 201 -5.35 2.32 -20.93
CA ALA A 201 -4.44 1.19 -20.99
C ALA A 201 -3.48 1.19 -19.79
N MET A 202 -3.06 0.00 -19.40
CA MET A 202 -1.87 -0.20 -18.58
C MET A 202 -0.92 -1.16 -19.30
N LEU A 203 0.32 -0.74 -19.52
CA LEU A 203 1.33 -1.52 -20.22
C LEU A 203 2.57 -1.73 -19.34
N ALA A 204 3.00 -2.97 -19.19
CA ALA A 204 4.29 -3.31 -18.62
C ALA A 204 5.39 -3.19 -19.68
N LEU A 205 6.33 -2.26 -19.45
CA LEU A 205 7.49 -2.00 -20.29
C LEU A 205 8.72 -2.74 -19.75
N MET A 206 9.45 -3.44 -20.62
CA MET A 206 10.62 -4.23 -20.25
C MET A 206 11.65 -4.39 -21.39
N PRO A 207 12.96 -4.38 -21.10
CA PRO A 207 13.57 -3.77 -19.92
C PRO A 207 13.53 -2.25 -20.02
N ILE A 208 13.16 -1.56 -18.94
CA ILE A 208 13.28 -0.10 -18.82
C ILE A 208 13.33 0.30 -17.34
N GLY A 209 14.03 1.38 -17.02
CA GLY A 209 14.05 1.98 -15.68
C GLY A 209 12.99 3.09 -15.52
N PHE A 210 12.81 3.57 -14.30
CA PHE A 210 11.81 4.59 -13.97
C PHE A 210 12.00 5.89 -14.78
N ASP A 211 13.20 6.47 -14.78
CA ASP A 211 13.46 7.77 -15.41
C ASP A 211 13.19 7.75 -16.92
N ASP A 212 13.65 6.69 -17.59
CA ASP A 212 13.44 6.48 -19.03
C ASP A 212 11.95 6.28 -19.37
N ALA A 213 11.21 5.51 -18.56
CA ALA A 213 9.78 5.31 -18.74
C ALA A 213 8.99 6.62 -18.50
N ALA A 214 9.36 7.38 -17.47
CA ALA A 214 8.77 8.69 -17.19
C ALA A 214 9.07 9.69 -18.32
N ALA A 215 10.27 9.68 -18.87
CA ALA A 215 10.64 10.48 -20.05
C ALA A 215 9.80 10.07 -21.27
N ALA A 216 9.57 8.78 -21.50
CA ALA A 216 8.69 8.30 -22.58
C ALA A 216 7.24 8.76 -22.41
N CYS A 217 6.70 8.72 -21.19
CA CYS A 217 5.37 9.25 -20.86
C CYS A 217 5.29 10.75 -21.16
N LYS A 218 6.30 11.52 -20.72
CA LYS A 218 6.35 12.97 -20.94
C LYS A 218 6.40 13.31 -22.43
N LEU A 219 7.30 12.69 -23.19
CA LEU A 219 7.42 12.89 -24.63
C LEU A 219 6.13 12.51 -25.37
N ALA A 220 5.43 11.45 -24.96
CA ALA A 220 4.16 11.09 -25.54
C ALA A 220 3.13 12.21 -25.34
N LEU A 221 3.01 12.76 -24.14
CA LEU A 221 2.06 13.83 -23.82
C LEU A 221 2.38 15.15 -24.55
N GLU A 222 3.67 15.46 -24.79
CA GLU A 222 4.09 16.63 -25.57
C GLU A 222 3.54 16.60 -27.01
N GLU A 223 3.26 15.43 -27.58
CA GLU A 223 2.68 15.28 -28.93
C GLU A 223 1.16 15.52 -28.98
N PHE A 224 0.46 15.57 -27.85
CA PHE A 224 -1.01 15.72 -27.79
C PHE A 224 -1.50 17.12 -27.37
N GLU A 225 -0.61 18.12 -27.30
CA GLU A 225 -0.92 19.56 -27.14
C GLU A 225 -2.12 19.92 -26.21
N SER A 226 -2.27 19.24 -25.06
CA SER A 226 -3.31 19.47 -24.02
C SER A 226 -4.70 18.83 -24.25
N ASP A 227 -4.83 17.78 -25.06
CA ASP A 227 -6.11 17.11 -25.35
C ASP A 227 -6.62 16.15 -24.24
N GLY A 228 -6.48 16.55 -22.97
CA GLY A 228 -6.95 15.76 -21.81
C GLY A 228 -6.29 14.37 -21.67
N GLN A 229 -5.19 14.12 -22.39
CA GLN A 229 -4.46 12.86 -22.35
C GLN A 229 -3.72 12.68 -21.02
N VAL A 230 -3.66 11.43 -20.56
CA VAL A 230 -2.96 11.05 -19.32
C VAL A 230 -2.00 9.92 -19.65
N CYS A 231 -0.75 10.04 -19.23
CA CYS A 231 0.21 8.95 -19.26
C CYS A 231 1.21 9.14 -18.14
N GLN A 232 1.22 8.22 -17.17
CA GLN A 232 2.08 8.27 -16.00
C GLN A 232 2.68 6.89 -15.72
N VAL A 233 3.81 6.89 -15.01
CA VAL A 233 4.35 5.65 -14.45
C VAL A 233 3.47 5.24 -13.28
N ALA A 234 2.74 4.14 -13.44
CA ALA A 234 1.89 3.56 -12.39
C ALA A 234 2.69 2.73 -11.38
N ASN A 235 3.63 1.91 -11.85
CA ASN A 235 4.44 1.05 -10.99
C ASN A 235 5.90 1.05 -11.44
N ALA A 236 6.81 1.37 -10.53
CA ALA A 236 8.24 1.11 -10.67
C ALA A 236 8.56 -0.23 -9.98
N ASN A 237 8.35 -1.34 -10.68
CA ASN A 237 8.41 -2.69 -10.11
C ASN A 237 9.84 -3.20 -9.92
N SER A 238 10.77 -2.83 -10.79
CA SER A 238 12.20 -3.16 -10.64
C SER A 238 13.04 -2.25 -11.55
N PRO A 239 14.37 -2.28 -11.47
CA PRO A 239 15.25 -1.52 -12.37
C PRO A 239 15.06 -1.84 -13.87
N LYS A 240 14.33 -2.90 -14.19
CA LYS A 240 14.08 -3.37 -15.57
C LYS A 240 12.59 -3.58 -15.88
N GLN A 241 11.67 -3.21 -15.00
CA GLN A 241 10.24 -3.36 -15.24
C GLN A 241 9.47 -2.18 -14.68
N VAL A 242 8.80 -1.46 -15.58
CA VAL A 242 7.93 -0.32 -15.23
C VAL A 242 6.58 -0.52 -15.89
N VAL A 243 5.50 -0.17 -15.17
CA VAL A 243 4.15 -0.13 -15.71
C VAL A 243 3.75 1.32 -15.94
N ILE A 244 3.26 1.63 -17.13
CA ILE A 244 2.67 2.92 -17.47
C ILE A 244 1.15 2.80 -17.56
N SER A 245 0.42 3.86 -17.23
CA SER A 245 -1.04 3.89 -17.11
C SER A 245 -1.61 5.23 -17.57
N GLY A 246 -2.84 5.22 -18.12
CA GLY A 246 -3.54 6.41 -18.55
C GLY A 246 -4.45 6.16 -19.75
N THR A 247 -4.61 7.17 -20.60
CA THR A 247 -5.41 7.09 -21.82
C THR A 247 -4.73 6.17 -22.85
N SER A 248 -5.50 5.36 -23.57
CA SER A 248 -4.94 4.34 -24.48
C SER A 248 -3.97 4.94 -25.50
N GLN A 249 -4.33 6.07 -26.12
CA GLN A 249 -3.51 6.71 -27.15
C GLN A 249 -2.15 7.17 -26.59
N ALA A 250 -2.15 7.87 -25.45
CA ALA A 250 -0.91 8.35 -24.86
C ALA A 250 -0.03 7.22 -24.32
N VAL A 251 -0.64 6.18 -23.75
CA VAL A 251 0.07 4.99 -23.26
C VAL A 251 0.68 4.18 -24.40
N GLU A 252 -0.05 3.96 -25.50
CA GLU A 252 0.47 3.29 -26.70
C GLU A 252 1.60 4.09 -27.36
N ARG A 253 1.46 5.42 -27.39
CA ARG A 253 2.52 6.30 -27.91
C ARG A 253 3.76 6.26 -27.02
N ALA A 254 3.61 6.36 -25.70
CA ALA A 254 4.70 6.24 -24.74
C ALA A 254 5.42 4.88 -24.87
N ALA A 255 4.69 3.79 -25.07
CA ALA A 255 5.27 2.47 -25.31
C ALA A 255 6.10 2.41 -26.61
N SER A 256 5.68 3.12 -27.65
CA SER A 256 6.43 3.22 -28.92
C SER A 256 7.71 4.03 -28.71
N ILE A 257 7.62 5.19 -28.07
CA ILE A 257 8.78 6.04 -27.70
C ILE A 257 9.76 5.27 -26.82
N ALA A 258 9.27 4.50 -25.84
CA ALA A 258 10.09 3.66 -24.98
C ALA A 258 10.94 2.65 -25.78
N LYS A 259 10.37 2.06 -26.84
CA LYS A 259 11.08 1.14 -27.73
C LYS A 259 12.08 1.86 -28.64
N GLU A 260 11.66 2.98 -29.21
CA GLU A 260 12.45 3.76 -30.18
C GLU A 260 13.66 4.44 -29.52
N LYS A 261 13.47 5.02 -28.33
CA LYS A 261 14.47 5.93 -27.70
C LYS A 261 15.11 5.36 -26.43
N PHE A 262 14.42 4.48 -25.71
CA PHE A 262 14.81 4.05 -24.36
C PHE A 262 15.06 2.55 -24.23
N ARG A 263 15.28 1.85 -25.36
CA ARG A 263 15.70 0.44 -25.40
C ARG A 263 14.72 -0.55 -24.75
N ALA A 264 13.48 -0.15 -24.49
CA ALA A 264 12.44 -1.11 -24.13
C ALA A 264 12.26 -2.10 -25.29
N ARG A 265 12.13 -3.39 -24.98
CA ARG A 265 11.96 -4.43 -26.01
C ARG A 265 10.51 -4.90 -26.10
N ARG A 266 9.82 -4.89 -24.96
CA ARG A 266 8.45 -5.36 -24.81
C ARG A 266 7.60 -4.26 -24.17
N ALA A 267 6.37 -4.18 -24.65
CA ALA A 267 5.27 -3.48 -23.99
C ALA A 267 4.12 -4.48 -23.94
N THR A 268 3.79 -4.98 -22.76
CA THR A 268 2.79 -6.05 -22.58
C THR A 268 1.55 -5.48 -21.91
N PRO A 269 0.36 -5.62 -22.53
CA PRO A 269 -0.87 -5.12 -21.93
C PRO A 269 -1.25 -5.90 -20.68
N LEU A 270 -1.67 -5.17 -19.65
CA LEU A 270 -2.20 -5.74 -18.43
C LEU A 270 -3.72 -5.89 -18.56
N ARG A 271 -4.26 -7.02 -18.09
CA ARG A 271 -5.71 -7.25 -18.02
C ARG A 271 -6.23 -6.59 -16.75
N VAL A 272 -6.63 -5.32 -16.86
CA VAL A 272 -7.09 -4.49 -15.75
C VAL A 272 -8.43 -3.84 -16.10
N SER A 273 -9.23 -3.52 -15.09
CA SER A 273 -10.56 -2.92 -15.26
C SER A 273 -10.56 -1.38 -15.24
N ALA A 274 -9.43 -0.77 -14.91
CA ALA A 274 -9.24 0.67 -14.85
C ALA A 274 -7.75 1.05 -15.01
N PRO A 275 -7.42 2.31 -15.36
CA PRO A 275 -6.04 2.81 -15.41
C PRO A 275 -5.57 3.21 -14.01
N PHE A 276 -5.19 2.22 -13.21
CA PHE A 276 -4.76 2.43 -11.83
C PHE A 276 -3.49 3.29 -11.74
N HIS A 277 -3.32 3.97 -10.58
CA HIS A 277 -2.12 4.75 -10.24
C HIS A 277 -1.78 5.84 -11.28
N CYS A 278 -2.81 6.53 -11.76
CA CYS A 278 -2.67 7.71 -12.60
C CYS A 278 -3.78 8.73 -12.32
N GLU A 279 -3.68 9.92 -12.91
CA GLU A 279 -4.58 11.05 -12.69
C GLU A 279 -6.06 10.72 -13.00
N LEU A 280 -6.33 9.76 -13.90
CA LEU A 280 -7.69 9.31 -14.18
C LEU A 280 -8.39 8.71 -12.93
N MET A 281 -7.64 8.29 -11.92
CA MET A 281 -8.17 7.80 -10.65
C MET A 281 -8.46 8.91 -9.64
N ALA A 282 -8.18 10.19 -9.94
CA ALA A 282 -8.46 11.30 -9.02
C ALA A 282 -9.94 11.37 -8.60
N ALA A 283 -10.85 11.00 -9.50
CA ALA A 283 -12.29 10.95 -9.22
C ALA A 283 -12.68 9.91 -8.15
N ALA A 284 -11.82 8.94 -7.84
CA ALA A 284 -12.04 7.97 -6.75
C ALA A 284 -11.71 8.53 -5.36
N ARG A 285 -10.99 9.66 -5.28
CA ARG A 285 -10.48 10.24 -4.03
C ARG A 285 -11.57 10.57 -3.01
N PRO A 286 -12.72 11.19 -3.36
CA PRO A 286 -13.74 11.53 -2.36
C PRO A 286 -14.29 10.29 -1.64
N ALA A 287 -14.63 9.23 -2.38
CA ALA A 287 -15.18 8.01 -1.82
C ALA A 287 -14.16 7.25 -0.95
N LEU A 288 -12.88 7.20 -1.37
CA LEU A 288 -11.84 6.60 -0.54
C LEU A 288 -11.58 7.42 0.73
N SER A 289 -11.56 8.76 0.63
CA SER A 289 -11.39 9.64 1.79
C SER A 289 -12.49 9.44 2.82
N GLU A 290 -13.75 9.36 2.37
CA GLU A 290 -14.89 9.04 3.23
C GLU A 290 -14.70 7.70 3.94
N ALA A 291 -14.34 6.65 3.20
CA ALA A 291 -14.11 5.32 3.78
C ALA A 291 -12.97 5.32 4.82
N LEU A 292 -11.84 5.95 4.52
CA LEU A 292 -10.70 6.08 5.44
C LEU A 292 -11.08 6.83 6.73
N ASN A 293 -11.87 7.90 6.61
CA ASN A 293 -12.34 8.71 7.74
C ASN A 293 -13.43 8.00 8.57
N SER A 294 -14.19 7.10 7.96
CA SER A 294 -15.25 6.33 8.63
C SER A 294 -14.71 5.21 9.52
N ALA A 295 -13.49 4.73 9.24
CA ALA A 295 -12.84 3.67 10.02
C ALA A 295 -12.48 4.17 11.42
N LYS A 296 -12.82 3.36 12.42
CA LYS A 296 -12.66 3.70 13.85
C LYS A 296 -11.51 2.96 14.51
N SER A 297 -11.01 1.92 13.85
CA SER A 297 -10.01 0.99 14.40
C SER A 297 -8.55 1.42 14.25
N TRP A 298 -8.29 2.65 13.77
CA TRP A 298 -6.93 3.12 13.52
C TRP A 298 -6.07 3.12 14.78
N ARG A 299 -4.89 2.48 14.67
CA ARG A 299 -3.87 2.40 15.72
C ARG A 299 -2.47 2.57 15.11
N HIS A 300 -1.48 2.86 15.96
CA HIS A 300 -0.09 2.80 15.51
C HIS A 300 0.28 1.35 15.18
N PRO A 301 0.98 1.09 14.07
CA PRO A 301 1.41 -0.26 13.73
C PRO A 301 2.55 -0.72 14.63
N ASP A 302 2.63 -2.03 14.88
CA ASP A 302 3.68 -2.65 15.70
C ASP A 302 5.10 -2.43 15.13
N VAL A 303 5.20 -2.43 13.79
CA VAL A 303 6.41 -2.15 13.02
C VAL A 303 6.11 -1.16 11.89
N PRO A 304 7.10 -0.38 11.42
CA PRO A 304 6.88 0.56 10.32
C PRO A 304 6.36 -0.11 9.04
N ILE A 305 5.44 0.57 8.36
CA ILE A 305 4.94 0.18 7.05
C ILE A 305 5.64 1.01 5.98
N ILE A 306 6.25 0.38 4.96
CA ILE A 306 6.88 1.12 3.86
C ILE A 306 5.82 1.59 2.86
N SER A 307 5.63 2.91 2.77
CA SER A 307 4.64 3.50 1.88
C SER A 307 5.03 3.37 0.41
N ASN A 308 4.09 2.99 -0.45
CA ASN A 308 4.31 2.89 -1.89
C ASN A 308 4.55 4.26 -2.56
N VAL A 309 4.04 5.34 -1.95
CA VAL A 309 4.10 6.71 -2.49
C VAL A 309 5.47 7.33 -2.23
N THR A 310 5.95 7.26 -0.98
CA THR A 310 7.19 7.92 -0.57
C THR A 310 8.40 6.98 -0.57
N ALA A 311 8.16 5.66 -0.61
CA ALA A 311 9.15 4.62 -0.33
C ALA A 311 9.83 4.79 1.03
N LYS A 312 9.13 5.37 2.01
CA LYS A 312 9.64 5.58 3.37
C LYS A 312 8.84 4.77 4.39
N PRO A 313 9.46 4.36 5.50
CA PRO A 313 8.77 3.70 6.60
C PRO A 313 7.88 4.69 7.35
N VAL A 314 6.66 4.27 7.68
CA VAL A 314 5.61 5.09 8.29
C VAL A 314 5.05 4.40 9.53
N LEU A 315 4.93 5.16 10.62
CA LEU A 315 4.33 4.75 11.91
C LEU A 315 3.14 5.64 12.30
N SER A 316 3.03 6.83 11.72
CA SER A 316 1.97 7.78 12.02
C SER A 316 0.67 7.34 11.36
N VAL A 317 -0.42 7.27 12.13
CA VAL A 317 -1.75 6.97 11.61
C VAL A 317 -2.20 8.02 10.58
N ASP A 318 -1.89 9.29 10.83
CA ASP A 318 -2.28 10.37 9.94
C ASP A 318 -1.53 10.27 8.60
N ASP A 319 -0.23 10.00 8.64
CA ASP A 319 0.56 9.77 7.43
C ASP A 319 0.06 8.54 6.66
N LEU A 320 -0.28 7.44 7.33
CA LEU A 320 -0.83 6.23 6.69
C LEU A 320 -2.14 6.54 5.95
N ARG A 321 -3.04 7.33 6.55
CA ARG A 321 -4.30 7.75 5.91
C ARG A 321 -4.05 8.65 4.70
N GLU A 322 -3.23 9.68 4.86
CA GLU A 322 -2.92 10.63 3.80
C GLU A 322 -2.26 9.93 2.61
N LEU A 323 -1.27 9.08 2.89
CA LEU A 323 -0.54 8.34 1.86
C LEU A 323 -1.42 7.26 1.19
N ALA A 324 -2.30 6.59 1.93
CA ALA A 324 -3.27 5.65 1.34
C ALA A 324 -4.23 6.33 0.36
N LEU A 325 -4.63 7.57 0.66
CA LEU A 325 -5.45 8.38 -0.24
C LEU A 325 -4.66 8.85 -1.47
N GLU A 326 -3.43 9.32 -1.26
CA GLU A 326 -2.53 9.77 -2.32
C GLU A 326 -2.14 8.63 -3.29
N GLN A 327 -2.04 7.39 -2.77
CA GLN A 327 -1.68 6.19 -3.53
C GLN A 327 -2.56 5.94 -4.77
N LEU A 328 -3.82 6.43 -4.80
CA LEU A 328 -4.73 6.28 -5.94
C LEU A 328 -4.14 6.82 -7.26
N THR A 329 -3.43 7.94 -7.18
CA THR A 329 -2.92 8.71 -8.32
C THR A 329 -1.40 8.72 -8.40
N SER A 330 -0.71 8.24 -7.36
CA SER A 330 0.75 8.21 -7.28
C SER A 330 1.34 6.89 -7.76
N THR A 331 2.58 6.97 -8.27
CA THR A 331 3.37 5.79 -8.62
C THR A 331 3.59 4.88 -7.42
N VAL A 332 3.39 3.58 -7.61
CA VAL A 332 3.85 2.55 -6.67
C VAL A 332 5.37 2.35 -6.86
N ARG A 333 6.16 2.88 -5.93
CA ARG A 333 7.63 2.89 -5.99
C ARG A 333 8.24 1.60 -5.41
N TRP A 334 7.78 0.45 -5.89
CA TRP A 334 8.15 -0.86 -5.33
C TRP A 334 9.66 -1.09 -5.26
N ASP A 335 10.39 -0.76 -6.33
CA ASP A 335 11.86 -0.81 -6.38
C ASP A 335 12.50 -0.05 -5.21
N SER A 336 12.10 1.21 -5.02
CA SER A 336 12.56 2.04 -3.91
C SER A 336 12.13 1.51 -2.53
N CYS A 337 10.95 0.89 -2.44
CA CYS A 337 10.47 0.28 -1.19
C CYS A 337 11.38 -0.90 -0.78
N VAL A 338 11.75 -1.76 -1.74
CA VAL A 338 12.66 -2.89 -1.48
C VAL A 338 14.05 -2.39 -1.09
N HIS A 339 14.58 -1.36 -1.76
CA HIS A 339 15.83 -0.73 -1.35
C HIS A 339 15.77 -0.16 0.08
N THR A 340 14.66 0.45 0.46
CA THR A 340 14.46 0.99 1.81
C THR A 340 14.41 -0.13 2.85
N ALA A 341 13.72 -1.24 2.54
CA ALA A 341 13.69 -2.42 3.40
C ALA A 341 15.10 -3.01 3.59
N LEU A 342 15.87 -3.17 2.50
CA LEU A 342 17.25 -3.68 2.54
C LEU A 342 18.21 -2.74 3.29
N GLN A 343 17.98 -1.43 3.25
CA GLN A 343 18.79 -0.48 4.01
C GLN A 343 18.44 -0.48 5.51
N GLY A 344 17.16 -0.66 5.84
CA GLY A 344 16.68 -0.70 7.22
C GLY A 344 16.88 -2.05 7.91
N ALA A 345 17.04 -3.14 7.15
CA ALA A 345 17.24 -4.50 7.65
C ALA A 345 18.07 -5.34 6.66
N SER A 346 19.37 -5.08 6.58
CA SER A 346 20.26 -5.59 5.51
C SER A 346 20.43 -7.10 5.45
N HIS A 347 20.20 -7.81 6.56
CA HIS A 347 20.25 -9.27 6.60
C HIS A 347 18.88 -9.92 6.65
N ALA A 348 17.79 -9.14 6.60
CA ALA A 348 16.46 -9.68 6.78
C ALA A 348 15.95 -10.51 5.60
N SER A 349 15.21 -11.56 5.93
CA SER A 349 14.42 -12.33 4.96
C SER A 349 13.13 -11.58 4.60
N PHE A 350 12.65 -11.73 3.36
CA PHE A 350 11.33 -11.23 2.96
C PHE A 350 10.34 -12.39 2.93
N ILE A 351 9.24 -12.27 3.68
CA ILE A 351 8.21 -13.32 3.77
C ILE A 351 6.93 -12.83 3.10
N GLU A 352 6.65 -13.33 1.91
CA GLU A 352 5.45 -13.00 1.14
C GLU A 352 4.26 -13.87 1.59
N MET A 353 3.25 -13.25 2.18
CA MET A 353 2.08 -13.92 2.74
C MET A 353 0.93 -13.92 1.73
N GLY A 354 0.43 -15.11 1.37
CA GLY A 354 -0.73 -15.25 0.47
C GLY A 354 -0.41 -14.94 -1.00
N GLY A 355 0.86 -14.97 -1.39
CA GLY A 355 1.37 -14.56 -2.70
C GLY A 355 2.65 -15.31 -3.09
N LYS A 356 3.01 -15.24 -4.38
CA LYS A 356 4.33 -15.67 -4.88
C LYS A 356 4.88 -14.78 -6.00
N VAL A 357 4.30 -13.59 -6.16
CA VAL A 357 4.60 -12.67 -7.28
C VAL A 357 5.63 -11.63 -6.89
N LEU A 358 5.75 -11.30 -5.60
CA LEU A 358 6.66 -10.28 -5.10
C LEU A 358 8.05 -10.83 -4.83
N SER A 359 8.17 -12.09 -4.42
CA SER A 359 9.46 -12.73 -4.13
C SER A 359 10.43 -12.68 -5.34
N PRO A 360 10.01 -13.03 -6.57
CA PRO A 360 10.86 -12.85 -7.75
C PRO A 360 11.20 -11.38 -8.05
N LEU A 361 10.27 -10.44 -7.80
CA LEU A 361 10.53 -9.01 -7.99
C LEU A 361 11.59 -8.51 -7.01
N ILE A 362 11.46 -8.86 -5.73
CA ILE A 362 12.42 -8.52 -4.66
C ILE A 362 13.81 -9.07 -5.01
N SER A 363 13.92 -10.34 -5.39
CA SER A 363 15.20 -10.94 -5.81
C SER A 363 15.79 -10.25 -7.04
N SER A 364 14.96 -9.74 -7.95
CA SER A 364 15.44 -8.99 -9.13
C SER A 364 16.01 -7.61 -8.80
N ILE A 365 15.60 -7.02 -7.66
CA ILE A 365 16.06 -5.72 -7.17
C ILE A 365 17.31 -5.87 -6.30
N GLY A 366 17.24 -6.71 -5.27
CA GLY A 366 18.32 -6.85 -4.29
C GLY A 366 19.39 -7.88 -4.65
N GLY A 367 19.18 -8.69 -5.70
CA GLY A 367 20.16 -9.66 -6.17
C GLY A 367 20.12 -11.00 -5.43
N LYS A 368 21.14 -11.83 -5.68
CA LYS A 368 21.19 -13.24 -5.26
C LYS A 368 21.26 -13.46 -3.75
N GLU A 369 21.74 -12.47 -3.00
CA GLU A 369 21.91 -12.56 -1.55
C GLU A 369 20.60 -12.29 -0.78
N VAL A 370 19.56 -11.78 -1.45
CA VAL A 370 18.27 -11.52 -0.80
C VAL A 370 17.49 -12.81 -0.65
N ARG A 371 17.22 -13.16 0.61
CA ARG A 371 16.37 -14.30 0.98
C ARG A 371 14.90 -13.90 0.87
N THR A 372 14.16 -14.65 0.06
CA THR A 372 12.72 -14.46 -0.12
C THR A 372 12.01 -15.80 0.09
N PHE A 373 10.89 -15.78 0.80
CA PHE A 373 10.06 -16.94 1.11
C PHE A 373 8.61 -16.61 0.76
N ALA A 374 8.03 -17.33 -0.18
CA ALA A 374 6.64 -17.14 -0.60
C ALA A 374 5.76 -18.21 0.03
N ILE A 375 4.85 -17.81 0.91
CA ILE A 375 3.86 -18.70 1.53
C ILE A 375 2.57 -18.59 0.73
N ASN A 376 2.46 -19.43 -0.29
CA ASN A 376 1.39 -19.40 -1.28
C ASN A 376 0.39 -20.55 -1.10
N ASP A 377 0.84 -21.68 -0.58
CA ASP A 377 0.08 -22.90 -0.27
C ASP A 377 0.46 -23.41 1.15
N VAL A 378 -0.33 -24.34 1.70
CA VAL A 378 -0.09 -24.90 3.03
C VAL A 378 1.23 -25.66 3.13
N ILE A 379 1.70 -26.21 2.01
CA ILE A 379 3.02 -26.88 1.94
C ILE A 379 4.19 -25.90 2.03
N ASP A 380 3.95 -24.61 1.79
CA ASP A 380 4.99 -23.58 1.82
C ASP A 380 5.21 -23.04 3.25
N ILE A 381 4.39 -23.46 4.24
CA ILE A 381 4.60 -23.10 5.63
C ILE A 381 5.96 -23.68 6.06
N PRO A 382 6.94 -22.84 6.46
CA PRO A 382 8.28 -23.30 6.77
C PRO A 382 8.27 -24.45 7.78
N THR A 383 9.10 -25.48 7.59
CA THR A 383 9.33 -26.46 8.66
C THR A 383 10.17 -25.83 9.78
N ALA A 384 10.29 -26.51 10.93
CA ALA A 384 11.17 -26.05 11.99
C ALA A 384 12.66 -25.97 11.56
N GLU A 385 13.06 -26.77 10.58
CA GLU A 385 14.42 -26.76 10.00
C GLU A 385 14.59 -25.57 9.04
N ASP A 386 13.63 -25.33 8.14
CA ASP A 386 13.59 -24.14 7.26
C ASP A 386 13.56 -22.84 8.08
N PHE A 387 13.01 -22.90 9.30
CA PHE A 387 12.92 -21.78 10.22
C PHE A 387 14.29 -21.25 10.65
N SER A 388 15.31 -22.11 10.76
CA SER A 388 16.68 -21.67 11.08
C SER A 388 17.39 -20.98 9.90
N ASP A 389 16.87 -21.17 8.69
CA ASP A 389 17.33 -20.49 7.48
C ASP A 389 16.53 -19.21 7.18
N ILE A 390 15.32 -19.08 7.72
CA ILE A 390 14.51 -17.85 7.71
C ILE A 390 14.96 -16.92 8.82
N MET A 391 15.16 -17.49 10.02
CA MET A 391 15.61 -16.83 11.23
C MET A 391 17.10 -17.14 11.45
#